data_AF-A0A3S7E9U4-F1
#
_entry.id   AF-A0A3S7E9U4-F1
#
_cell.length_a   1.000
_cell.length_b   1.000
_cell.length_c   1.000
_cell.angle_alpha   90.00
_cell.angle_beta   90.00
_cell.angle_gamma   90.00
#
_symmetry.space_group_name_H-M   'P 1'
#
loop_
_entity.id
_entity.type
_entity.pdbx_description
1 polymer ?
#
loop_
_entity_poly.entity_id
_entity_poly.type
_entity_poly.pdbx_seq_one_letter_code
_entity_poly.pdbx_strand_id
1 'polypeptide(L)'
;SIQRFSNLPTYLPASPHVSNADIFFFLKEANQDIMRNSSLQSRVDSFFIYKAKQPPVLNATYGPFSVEQPIPLDLLLTSASFGFTNKFTFNWKLKSHIINSSIYSNKPKIQTLFYIAGRDWDDYDPEEMLPCVKMFAFLES
;
A
#
# COMPACT_ATOMS: atom_id res chain seq x y z
N SER A 1 47.82 5.71 12.79
CA SER A 1 46.82 6.26 13.73
C SER A 1 45.53 5.49 13.53
N ILE A 2 45.10 4.70 14.52
CA ILE A 2 43.90 3.86 14.43
C ILE A 2 42.69 4.76 14.73
N GLN A 3 41.88 5.06 13.71
CA GLN A 3 40.60 5.73 13.91
C GLN A 3 39.70 4.82 14.76
N ARG A 4 39.57 5.16 16.05
CA ARG A 4 38.52 4.61 16.90
C ARG A 4 37.19 5.16 16.39
N PHE A 5 36.50 4.39 15.56
CA PHE A 5 35.08 4.59 15.33
C PHE A 5 34.39 4.49 16.69
N SER A 6 33.71 5.54 17.11
CA SER A 6 32.90 5.55 18.32
C SER A 6 31.90 4.40 18.27
N ASN A 7 31.91 3.51 19.27
CA ASN A 7 30.94 2.40 19.45
C ASN A 7 29.49 2.87 19.70
N LEU A 8 29.17 4.13 19.40
CA LEU A 8 27.84 4.69 19.57
C LEU A 8 27.02 4.38 18.30
N PRO A 9 25.80 3.85 18.46
CA PRO A 9 24.94 3.59 17.31
C PRO A 9 24.67 4.91 16.58
N THR A 10 24.77 4.87 15.26
CA THR A 10 24.57 6.03 14.38
C THR A 10 23.17 6.63 14.46
N TYR A 11 22.22 5.87 15.01
CA TYR A 11 20.81 6.22 15.15
C TYR A 11 20.22 5.60 16.42
N LEU A 12 19.06 6.11 16.84
CA LEU A 12 18.29 5.55 17.94
C LEU A 12 17.95 4.06 17.67
N PRO A 13 18.36 3.10 18.53
CA PRO A 13 18.17 1.67 18.29
C PRO A 13 16.73 1.22 18.59
N ALA A 14 15.77 1.78 17.85
CA ALA A 14 14.40 1.32 17.82
C ALA A 14 14.27 0.19 16.78
N SER A 15 13.54 -0.88 17.12
CA SER A 15 13.22 -1.97 16.19
C SER A 15 11.80 -1.82 15.65
N PRO A 16 11.63 -1.54 14.34
CA PRO A 16 10.33 -1.51 13.70
C PRO A 16 9.83 -2.92 13.36
N HIS A 17 8.54 -3.15 13.51
CA HIS A 17 7.84 -4.37 13.13
C HIS A 17 6.47 -4.02 12.54
N VAL A 18 6.09 -4.68 11.45
CA VAL A 18 4.76 -4.50 10.85
C VAL A 18 3.85 -5.63 11.33
N SER A 19 2.78 -5.27 12.02
CA SER A 19 1.72 -6.17 12.47
C SER A 19 0.54 -6.13 11.49
N ASN A 20 -0.32 -7.15 11.53
CA ASN A 20 -1.50 -7.29 10.66
C ASN A 20 -1.20 -7.36 9.14
N ALA A 21 0.04 -7.72 8.79
CA ALA A 21 0.44 -8.03 7.42
C ALA A 21 0.93 -9.48 7.34
N ASP A 22 0.38 -10.26 6.42
CA ASP A 22 0.79 -11.66 6.19
C ASP A 22 2.19 -11.71 5.57
N ILE A 23 2.49 -10.78 4.66
CA ILE A 23 3.78 -10.69 3.98
C ILE A 23 4.19 -9.22 3.85
N PHE A 24 5.36 -8.88 4.40
CA PHE A 24 5.97 -7.56 4.32
C PHE A 24 7.48 -7.66 4.17
N PHE A 25 8.10 -6.59 3.66
CA PHE A 25 9.54 -6.50 3.42
C PHE A 25 10.04 -5.13 3.85
N PHE A 26 11.15 -5.08 4.60
CA PHE A 26 11.92 -3.86 4.75
C PHE A 26 12.88 -3.75 3.56
N LEU A 27 12.86 -2.59 2.91
CA LEU A 27 13.63 -2.34 1.71
C LEU A 27 14.95 -1.67 2.08
N LYS A 28 16.01 -2.09 1.40
CA LYS A 28 17.32 -1.48 1.49
C LYS A 28 17.73 -0.99 0.11
N GLU A 29 18.26 0.22 0.04
CA GLU A 29 18.79 0.76 -1.20
C GLU A 29 19.97 -0.08 -1.67
N ALA A 30 19.99 -0.47 -2.95
CA ALA A 30 21.01 -1.35 -3.50
C ALA A 30 22.41 -0.68 -3.57
N ASN A 31 22.48 0.65 -3.50
CA ASN A 31 23.67 1.43 -3.88
C ASN A 31 24.19 2.43 -2.83
N GLN A 32 23.77 2.40 -1.55
CA GLN A 32 24.24 3.40 -0.58
C GLN A 32 24.73 2.83 0.77
N ASP A 33 25.82 3.44 1.24
CA ASP A 33 26.24 3.47 2.63
C ASP A 33 25.04 3.71 3.53
N ILE A 34 24.94 2.90 4.59
CA ILE A 34 23.81 2.74 5.52
C ILE A 34 23.33 4.06 6.17
N MET A 35 24.04 5.17 5.96
CA MET A 35 24.00 6.36 6.81
C MET A 35 23.35 7.62 6.22
N ARG A 36 22.84 7.63 4.97
CA ARG A 36 22.28 8.88 4.39
C ARG A 36 20.91 9.29 4.92
N ASN A 37 20.11 8.35 5.43
CA ASN A 37 18.76 8.61 5.96
C ASN A 37 18.67 8.47 7.48
N SER A 38 19.81 8.58 8.18
CA SER A 38 19.89 8.34 9.62
C SER A 38 20.79 9.36 10.30
N SER A 39 20.32 9.88 11.43
CA SER A 39 21.03 10.71 12.40
C SER A 39 20.86 10.10 13.79
N LEU A 40 21.58 10.64 14.79
CA LEU A 40 21.42 10.20 16.18
C LEU A 40 19.97 10.31 16.69
N GLN A 41 19.18 11.24 16.15
CA GLN A 41 17.79 11.46 16.56
C GLN A 41 16.75 10.84 15.61
N SER A 42 17.08 10.55 14.35
CA SER A 42 16.09 10.14 13.35
C SER A 42 16.62 9.08 12.41
N ARG A 43 15.76 8.15 11.99
CA ARG A 43 16.05 7.16 10.95
C ARG A 43 14.81 7.00 10.08
N VAL A 44 15.02 6.93 8.77
CA VAL A 44 13.97 6.66 7.80
C VAL A 44 14.28 5.34 7.11
N ASP A 45 13.38 4.37 7.28
CA ASP A 45 13.42 3.07 6.59
C ASP A 45 12.28 2.99 5.58
N SER A 46 12.56 2.40 4.42
CA SER A 46 11.54 2.06 3.44
C SER A 46 11.01 0.65 3.69
N PHE A 47 9.72 0.45 3.48
CA PHE A 47 9.09 -0.86 3.61
C PHE A 47 8.04 -1.05 2.52
N PHE A 48 7.70 -2.31 2.28
CA PHE A 48 6.70 -2.73 1.32
C PHE A 48 5.80 -3.80 1.94
N ILE A 49 4.49 -3.57 1.91
CA ILE A 49 3.50 -4.54 2.38
C ILE A 49 2.92 -5.22 1.15
N TYR A 50 3.13 -6.53 1.07
CA TYR A 50 2.75 -7.33 -0.08
C TYR A 50 1.41 -8.06 0.10
N LYS A 51 1.06 -8.40 1.34
CA LYS A 51 -0.23 -9.00 1.68
C LYS A 51 -0.68 -8.58 3.08
N ALA A 52 -1.89 -8.05 3.18
CA ALA A 52 -2.53 -7.74 4.46
C ALA A 52 -4.05 -7.99 4.39
N LYS A 53 -4.60 -8.68 5.39
CA LYS A 53 -6.05 -8.90 5.54
C LYS A 53 -6.74 -7.85 6.41
N GLN A 54 -5.97 -7.16 7.25
CA GLN A 54 -6.44 -6.12 8.15
C GLN A 54 -5.59 -4.87 7.98
N PRO A 55 -6.07 -3.68 8.44
CA PRO A 55 -5.26 -2.47 8.42
C PRO A 55 -3.91 -2.71 9.13
N PRO A 56 -2.78 -2.60 8.41
CA PRO A 56 -1.49 -2.91 8.99
C PRO A 56 -1.05 -1.81 9.95
N VAL A 57 -0.33 -2.23 10.98
CA VAL A 57 0.11 -1.35 12.09
C VAL A 57 1.62 -1.44 12.19
N LEU A 58 2.29 -0.28 12.26
CA LEU A 58 3.72 -0.19 12.50
C LEU A 58 3.95 -0.11 14.01
N ASN A 59 4.61 -1.12 14.57
CA ASN A 59 5.08 -1.11 15.95
C ASN A 59 6.58 -0.74 15.96
N ALA A 60 6.97 0.20 16.83
CA ALA A 60 8.35 0.53 17.07
C ALA A 60 8.67 0.38 18.56
N THR A 61 9.65 -0.47 18.87
CA THR A 61 10.08 -0.73 20.25
C THR A 61 11.47 -0.16 20.51
N TYR A 62 11.61 0.55 21.62
CA TYR A 62 12.87 1.09 22.13
C TYR A 62 12.99 0.77 23.62
N GLY A 63 13.73 -0.30 23.94
CA GLY A 63 13.84 -0.80 25.31
C GLY A 63 12.46 -1.13 25.90
N PRO A 64 12.05 -0.55 27.05
CA PRO A 64 10.74 -0.80 27.65
C PRO A 64 9.59 -0.01 27.00
N PHE A 65 9.89 0.87 26.03
CA PHE A 65 8.91 1.69 25.36
C PHE A 65 8.50 1.07 24.03
N SER A 66 7.20 1.05 23.76
CA SER A 66 6.65 0.61 22.48
C SER A 66 5.57 1.57 22.04
N VAL A 67 5.53 1.89 20.76
CA VAL A 67 4.46 2.68 20.15
C VAL A 67 3.93 1.96 18.92
N GLU A 68 2.61 1.95 18.78
CA GLU A 68 1.93 1.41 17.62
C GLU A 68 1.27 2.54 16.85
N GLN A 69 1.49 2.58 15.54
CA GLN A 69 0.94 3.58 14.66
C GLN A 69 0.23 2.89 13.48
N PRO A 70 -1.08 3.14 13.26
CA PRO A 70 -1.76 2.63 12.08
C PRO A 70 -1.12 3.20 10.81
N ILE A 71 -0.88 2.33 9.82
CA ILE A 71 -0.32 2.75 8.54
C ILE A 71 -1.44 3.41 7.73
N PRO A 72 -1.27 4.69 7.31
CA PRO A 72 -2.25 5.38 6.50
C PRO A 72 -2.58 4.60 5.22
N LEU A 73 -3.88 4.37 4.97
CA LEU A 73 -4.35 3.54 3.85
C LEU A 73 -3.99 4.14 2.49
N ASP A 74 -3.89 5.47 2.40
CA ASP A 74 -3.46 6.23 1.23
C ASP A 74 -2.01 5.92 0.81
N LEU A 75 -1.15 5.48 1.74
CA LEU A 75 0.21 5.04 1.42
C LEU A 75 0.27 3.60 0.88
N LEU A 76 -0.71 2.77 1.24
CA LEU A 76 -0.80 1.37 0.79
C LEU A 76 -1.49 1.25 -0.57
N LEU A 77 -2.45 2.12 -0.82
CA LEU A 77 -3.29 2.07 -2.02
C LEU A 77 -2.76 3.07 -3.03
N THR A 78 -2.24 2.57 -4.16
CA THR A 78 -1.96 3.40 -5.33
C THR A 78 -3.27 4.01 -5.82
N SER A 79 -3.58 5.23 -5.35
CA SER A 79 -4.73 6.06 -5.73
C SER A 79 -5.94 5.24 -6.20
N ALA A 80 -6.54 4.48 -5.28
CA ALA A 80 -7.77 3.82 -5.60
C ALA A 80 -8.91 4.85 -5.48
N SER A 81 -9.58 5.10 -6.60
CA SER A 81 -10.63 6.12 -6.78
C SER A 81 -11.93 5.80 -6.04
N PHE A 82 -11.93 4.80 -5.15
CA PHE A 82 -13.11 4.31 -4.46
C PHE A 82 -12.96 4.61 -2.97
N GLY A 83 -13.98 5.21 -2.37
CA GLY A 83 -14.01 5.43 -0.92
C GLY A 83 -14.02 4.07 -0.21
N PHE A 84 -12.93 3.75 0.49
CA PHE A 84 -12.83 2.49 1.19
C PHE A 84 -13.62 2.54 2.50
N THR A 85 -14.53 1.58 2.65
CA THR A 85 -14.98 1.14 3.98
C THR A 85 -14.00 0.09 4.48
N ASN A 86 -13.87 -0.11 5.80
CA ASN A 86 -12.98 -1.14 6.41
C ASN A 86 -13.30 -2.59 5.98
N LYS A 87 -14.18 -2.80 4.98
CA LYS A 87 -14.68 -4.07 4.47
C LYS A 87 -13.91 -4.58 3.23
N PHE A 88 -12.90 -3.86 2.76
CA PHE A 88 -12.15 -4.26 1.56
C PHE A 88 -10.69 -4.55 1.91
N THR A 89 -10.17 -5.69 1.43
CA THR A 89 -8.76 -6.05 1.61
C THR A 89 -7.82 -5.25 0.70
N PHE A 90 -6.58 -5.06 1.13
CA PHE A 90 -5.58 -4.22 0.46
C PHE A 90 -4.97 -4.85 -0.81
N ASN A 91 -5.30 -6.12 -1.09
CA ASN A 91 -4.52 -6.94 -2.03
C ASN A 91 -5.04 -6.88 -3.48
N TRP A 92 -6.14 -6.16 -3.71
CA TRP A 92 -6.82 -6.09 -5.01
C TRP A 92 -7.32 -4.68 -5.34
N LYS A 93 -7.57 -4.46 -6.64
CA LYS A 93 -8.07 -3.20 -7.19
C LYS A 93 -9.11 -3.49 -8.28
N LEU A 94 -10.20 -2.72 -8.26
CA LEU A 94 -11.14 -2.68 -9.38
C LEU A 94 -10.55 -1.85 -10.52
N LYS A 95 -10.48 -2.43 -11.71
CA LYS A 95 -10.07 -1.77 -12.95
C LYS A 95 -11.24 -1.71 -13.93
N SER A 96 -11.17 -0.75 -14.84
CA SER A 96 -12.11 -0.62 -15.95
C SER A 96 -11.35 -0.58 -17.28
N HIS A 97 -11.98 -1.10 -18.32
CA HIS A 97 -11.46 -1.06 -19.68
C HIS A 97 -12.60 -0.83 -20.67
N ILE A 98 -12.48 0.18 -21.52
CA ILE A 98 -13.44 0.43 -22.59
C ILE A 98 -13.16 -0.56 -23.71
N ILE A 99 -14.12 -1.46 -23.98
CA ILE A 99 -13.96 -2.53 -24.97
C ILE A 99 -13.89 -1.94 -26.38
N ASN A 100 -14.79 -1.00 -26.69
CA ASN A 100 -14.83 -0.32 -27.97
C ASN A 100 -14.70 1.19 -27.76
N SER A 101 -13.59 1.76 -28.24
CA SER A 101 -13.35 3.21 -28.21
C SER A 101 -14.10 3.96 -29.32
N SER A 102 -14.60 3.25 -30.35
CA SER A 102 -15.31 3.85 -31.49
C SER A 102 -16.82 3.64 -31.39
N ILE A 103 -17.56 4.73 -31.54
CA ILE A 103 -19.03 4.73 -31.54
C ILE A 103 -19.48 5.04 -32.97
N TYR A 104 -20.30 4.16 -33.55
CA TYR A 104 -20.84 4.34 -34.90
C TYR A 104 -22.33 4.73 -34.82
N SER A 105 -22.82 5.58 -35.72
CA SER A 105 -24.23 5.99 -35.72
C SER A 105 -25.22 4.83 -35.85
N ASN A 106 -24.83 3.73 -36.51
CA ASN A 106 -25.66 2.53 -36.64
C ASN A 106 -25.62 1.62 -35.40
N LYS A 107 -24.67 1.83 -34.46
CA LYS A 107 -24.49 1.08 -33.22
C LYS A 107 -23.96 2.00 -32.12
N PRO A 108 -24.80 2.88 -31.55
CA PRO A 108 -24.41 3.81 -30.51
C PRO A 108 -24.33 3.10 -29.14
N LYS A 109 -23.46 2.10 -29.02
CA LYS A 109 -23.27 1.31 -27.79
C LYS A 109 -21.84 1.47 -27.30
N ILE A 110 -21.70 1.83 -26.02
CA ILE A 110 -20.42 1.80 -25.29
C ILE A 110 -20.42 0.57 -24.41
N GLN A 111 -19.32 -0.16 -24.40
CA GLN A 111 -19.13 -1.32 -23.53
C GLN A 111 -17.88 -1.10 -22.70
N THR A 112 -18.02 -1.24 -21.39
CA THR A 112 -16.92 -1.13 -20.42
C THR A 112 -16.85 -2.42 -19.63
N LEU A 113 -15.69 -3.07 -19.64
CA LEU A 113 -15.39 -4.21 -18.79
C LEU A 113 -14.86 -3.72 -17.45
N PHE A 114 -15.55 -4.06 -16.38
CA PHE A 114 -15.04 -3.91 -15.02
C PHE A 114 -14.49 -5.26 -14.56
N TYR A 115 -13.27 -5.26 -14.04
CA TYR A 115 -12.61 -6.48 -13.60
C TYR A 115 -11.78 -6.20 -12.36
N ILE A 116 -11.65 -7.22 -11.52
CA ILE A 116 -10.81 -7.18 -10.33
C ILE A 116 -9.42 -7.64 -10.73
N ALA A 117 -8.41 -6.90 -10.33
CA ALA A 117 -7.00 -7.25 -10.53
C ALA A 117 -6.27 -7.16 -9.20
N GLY A 118 -5.39 -8.13 -8.93
CA GLY A 118 -4.66 -8.23 -7.68
C GLY A 118 -4.62 -9.67 -7.20
N ARG A 119 -4.25 -9.85 -5.93
CA ARG A 119 -4.12 -11.17 -5.32
C ARG A 119 -5.20 -11.39 -4.28
N ASP A 120 -5.46 -12.67 -3.99
CA ASP A 120 -6.43 -13.12 -2.98
C ASP A 120 -7.83 -12.55 -3.21
N TRP A 121 -8.19 -12.30 -4.48
CA TRP A 121 -9.52 -11.81 -4.84
C TRP A 121 -10.60 -12.90 -4.74
N ASP A 122 -10.17 -14.14 -4.59
CA ASP A 122 -10.96 -15.36 -4.47
C ASP A 122 -11.06 -15.87 -3.02
N ASP A 123 -10.27 -15.31 -2.10
CA ASP A 123 -10.24 -15.62 -0.65
C ASP A 123 -11.26 -14.79 0.15
N TYR A 124 -12.29 -14.25 -0.52
CA TYR A 124 -13.35 -13.46 0.12
C TYR A 124 -14.45 -14.34 0.70
N ASP A 125 -14.93 -13.94 1.88
CA ASP A 125 -16.19 -14.46 2.41
C ASP A 125 -17.32 -13.93 1.49
N PRO A 126 -18.31 -14.74 1.06
CA PRO A 126 -19.46 -14.26 0.30
C PRO A 126 -20.20 -13.05 0.92
N GLU A 127 -19.97 -12.74 2.19
CA GLU A 127 -20.45 -11.52 2.85
C GLU A 127 -19.65 -10.23 2.52
N GLU A 128 -18.46 -10.33 1.94
CA GLU A 128 -17.70 -9.19 1.43
C GLU A 128 -18.31 -8.68 0.13
N MET A 129 -19.25 -7.74 0.29
CA MET A 129 -20.01 -7.13 -0.80
C MET A 129 -19.10 -6.47 -1.84
N LEU A 130 -19.15 -6.94 -3.09
CA LEU A 130 -18.47 -6.27 -4.22
C LEU A 130 -18.85 -4.78 -4.28
N PRO A 131 -17.90 -3.88 -4.60
CA PRO A 131 -18.18 -2.46 -4.62
C PRO A 131 -19.18 -2.11 -5.72
N CYS A 132 -20.11 -1.21 -5.41
CA CYS A 132 -21.00 -0.64 -6.41
C CYS A 132 -20.22 0.27 -7.36
N VAL A 133 -20.36 0.05 -8.66
CA VAL A 133 -19.71 0.86 -9.69
C VAL A 133 -20.74 1.76 -10.35
N LYS A 134 -20.43 3.05 -10.50
CA LYS A 134 -21.27 4.01 -11.21
C LYS A 134 -20.52 4.56 -12.42
N MET A 135 -21.09 4.37 -13.60
CA MET A 135 -20.56 4.90 -14.85
C MET A 135 -21.31 6.19 -15.21
N PHE A 136 -20.57 7.20 -15.64
CA PHE A 136 -21.12 8.47 -16.13
C PHE A 136 -20.67 8.68 -17.58
N ALA A 137 -21.56 9.21 -18.40
CA ALA A 137 -21.27 9.63 -19.75
C ALA A 137 -21.63 11.12 -19.88
N PHE A 138 -20.71 11.91 -20.42
CA PHE A 138 -20.88 13.34 -20.62
C PHE A 138 -20.75 13.62 -22.12
N LEU A 139 -21.60 14.49 -22.64
CA LEU A 139 -21.41 15.04 -23.97
C LEU A 139 -20.38 16.17 -23.86
N GLU A 140 -19.25 16.05 -24.54
CA GLU A 140 -18.26 17.11 -24.62
C GLU A 140 -18.79 18.19 -25.59
N SER A 141 -18.90 19.41 -25.10
CA SER A 141 -19.49 20.58 -25.79
C SER A 141 -18.42 21.52 -26.33
#